data_AF-A0A519JWJ8-F1
#
_entry.id   AF-A0A519JWJ8-F1
#
_cell.length_a   1.000
_cell.length_b   1.000
_cell.length_c   1.000
_cell.angle_alpha   90.00
_cell.angle_beta   90.00
_cell.angle_gamma   90.00
#
_symmetry.space_group_name_H-M   'P 1'
#
loop_
_entity.id
_entity.type
_entity.pdbx_description
1 polymer ?
#
loop_
_entity_poly.entity_id
_entity_poly.type
_entity_poly.pdbx_seq_one_letter_code
_entity_poly.pdbx_strand_id
1 'polypeptide(L)'
;KETLYSISKQYGITVEELVAANPVLSQGLKIGQTIKIPGGSGGEIAQVPAPAPKPAPAPKPAAPVKVVETKTTEVRTGNAGYHIVEAKETKFGIAKKYGMTVAELEQRNPGIEKNLPVGYKLTVSGSGSSETKTTVVEKTKTLTDADSQAVYDSQPVKTVKRTGFANYEVKPKETIYSLTQSLGITEDELIRLNPTLKDGLKVGMILKVPGKGSIVSETKTETTDLSKKLSTGDKKQLVLLLPFNAAKIQGDSLKSVADRLKKDAFLNMTLDFYAGALVAIDSAKALGLNIDVRIYDSEENKVSSNVPDIIKNNNLQNANAVIGPFYQQHVEKAAEMLSKSGVPVISPLSKESNNPSENLFQATPPADVQKRAMLDFMISKGGNILVVGDPKRASNKEFITNNYPQVQYVTIDDNGSVNIENLKSLLSKDKKNYIVLDTEKTGMILSTTNVLLNEMANYQLQLAILEQNETLDYEEVSMKRLTILKLLYPSMTRDNSSAAAVAFENAYKKQNKIFPSQYATRGFDVTFDTMLRLSQDKPFTESANAKTEQVESKFDYAKNEPQGYVNKGVYILEYQDDLTVKEAN
;
A
#
# COMPACT_ATOMS: atom_id res chain seq x y z
N LYS A 1 15.11 13.50 -17.86
CA LYS A 1 15.91 12.33 -18.30
C LYS A 1 15.72 12.19 -19.81
N GLU A 2 16.78 12.33 -20.58
CA GLU A 2 16.72 12.23 -22.04
C GLU A 2 16.69 10.76 -22.49
N THR A 3 16.15 10.54 -23.68
CA THR A 3 16.01 9.24 -24.36
C THR A 3 16.10 9.46 -25.86
N LEU A 4 16.36 8.41 -26.63
CA LEU A 4 16.36 8.49 -28.10
C LEU A 4 15.04 9.07 -28.64
N TYR A 5 13.90 8.71 -28.03
CA TYR A 5 12.58 9.23 -28.39
C TYR A 5 12.37 10.72 -28.03
N SER A 6 12.88 11.20 -26.89
CA SER A 6 12.77 12.62 -26.54
C SER A 6 13.67 13.48 -27.44
N ILE A 7 14.85 12.98 -27.78
CA ILE A 7 15.81 13.66 -28.67
C ILE A 7 15.27 13.69 -30.11
N SER A 8 14.81 12.55 -30.66
CA SER A 8 14.28 12.53 -32.04
C SER A 8 13.07 13.46 -32.18
N LYS A 9 12.17 13.46 -31.18
CA LYS A 9 11.02 14.36 -31.11
C LYS A 9 11.40 15.85 -30.95
N GLN A 10 12.51 16.16 -30.26
CA GLN A 10 13.02 17.53 -30.12
C GLN A 10 13.61 18.07 -31.43
N TYR A 11 14.25 17.21 -32.23
CA TYR A 11 14.88 17.59 -33.50
C TYR A 11 14.03 17.30 -34.75
N GLY A 12 12.78 16.85 -34.59
CA GLY A 12 11.84 16.62 -35.70
C GLY A 12 12.12 15.39 -36.57
N ILE A 13 12.94 14.45 -36.08
CA ILE A 13 13.39 13.25 -36.81
C ILE A 13 12.85 11.96 -36.19
N THR A 14 12.90 10.86 -36.93
CA THR A 14 12.61 9.52 -36.41
C THR A 14 13.74 9.01 -35.51
N VAL A 15 13.42 8.00 -34.67
CA VAL A 15 14.45 7.33 -33.85
C VAL A 15 15.38 6.50 -34.74
N GLU A 16 14.81 5.96 -35.81
CA GLU A 16 15.45 5.18 -36.87
C GLU A 16 16.53 6.00 -37.59
N GLU A 17 16.23 7.24 -38.01
CA GLU A 17 17.22 8.16 -38.59
C GLU A 17 18.31 8.55 -37.57
N LEU A 18 17.94 8.81 -36.32
CA LEU A 18 18.89 9.16 -35.25
C LEU A 18 19.87 8.03 -34.94
N VAL A 19 19.41 6.77 -34.96
CA VAL A 19 20.24 5.58 -34.77
C VAL A 19 21.07 5.27 -36.04
N ALA A 20 20.51 5.46 -37.24
CA ALA A 20 21.26 5.30 -38.48
C ALA A 20 22.42 6.31 -38.59
N ALA A 21 22.22 7.54 -38.12
CA ALA A 21 23.27 8.55 -38.03
C ALA A 21 24.30 8.29 -36.91
N ASN A 22 23.99 7.42 -35.94
CA ASN A 22 24.82 7.11 -34.77
C ASN A 22 24.74 5.62 -34.39
N PRO A 23 25.39 4.70 -35.13
CA PRO A 23 25.26 3.26 -34.90
C PRO A 23 25.54 2.79 -33.46
N VAL A 24 26.38 3.53 -32.72
CA VAL A 24 26.66 3.32 -31.28
C VAL A 24 25.42 3.39 -30.38
N LEU A 25 24.37 4.12 -30.78
CA LEU A 25 23.12 4.24 -30.00
C LEU A 25 22.28 2.96 -29.98
N SER A 26 22.63 1.96 -30.80
CA SER A 26 22.13 0.57 -30.66
C SER A 26 22.45 -0.04 -29.28
N GLN A 27 23.49 0.44 -28.60
CA GLN A 27 23.86 0.03 -27.23
C GLN A 27 23.29 0.97 -26.14
N GLY A 28 22.36 1.86 -26.50
CA GLY A 28 21.77 2.85 -25.62
C GLY A 28 22.55 4.17 -25.53
N LEU A 29 21.93 5.16 -24.89
CA LEU A 29 22.47 6.51 -24.71
C LEU A 29 23.17 6.64 -23.35
N LYS A 30 24.42 7.10 -23.33
CA LYS A 30 25.22 7.35 -22.12
C LYS A 30 25.29 8.85 -21.80
N ILE A 31 25.42 9.19 -20.51
CA ILE A 31 25.55 10.58 -20.06
C ILE A 31 26.90 11.14 -20.57
N GLY A 32 26.87 12.36 -21.12
CA GLY A 32 28.05 13.00 -21.73
C GLY A 32 28.42 12.50 -23.14
N GLN A 33 27.59 11.64 -23.75
CA GLN A 33 27.83 11.12 -25.11
C GLN A 33 27.40 12.13 -26.18
N THR A 34 28.36 12.62 -26.97
CA THR A 34 28.09 13.42 -28.18
C THR A 34 27.41 12.57 -29.25
N ILE A 35 26.36 13.09 -29.88
CA ILE A 35 25.60 12.45 -30.96
C ILE A 35 25.39 13.42 -32.13
N LYS A 36 25.34 12.88 -33.35
CA LYS A 36 25.14 13.62 -34.61
C LYS A 36 23.67 13.62 -35.00
N ILE A 37 23.04 14.79 -35.04
CA ILE A 37 21.66 14.92 -35.54
C ILE A 37 21.69 14.96 -37.09
N PRO A 38 21.03 14.02 -37.81
CA PRO A 38 20.90 14.08 -39.27
C PRO A 38 19.98 15.23 -39.69
N GLY A 39 20.22 15.81 -40.88
CA GLY A 39 19.39 16.87 -41.47
C GLY A 39 19.74 18.31 -41.06
N GLY A 40 20.68 18.52 -40.14
CA GLY A 40 21.10 19.85 -39.70
C GLY A 40 21.94 20.63 -40.73
N SER A 41 21.30 21.45 -41.55
CA SER A 41 21.94 22.63 -42.13
C SER A 41 22.29 23.60 -41.00
N GLY A 42 23.57 23.97 -40.86
CA GLY A 42 24.07 24.68 -39.68
C GLY A 42 23.68 26.16 -39.61
N GLY A 43 23.44 26.67 -38.39
CA GLY A 43 23.21 28.09 -38.14
C GLY A 43 22.64 28.40 -36.74
N GLU A 44 23.52 28.88 -35.85
CA GLU A 44 23.21 29.67 -34.64
C GLU A 44 22.34 29.06 -33.51
N ILE A 45 22.15 29.85 -32.45
CA ILE A 45 21.77 29.43 -31.08
C ILE A 45 20.68 30.38 -30.57
N ALA A 46 19.52 29.86 -30.14
CA ALA A 46 18.42 30.68 -29.61
C ALA A 46 17.62 29.98 -28.48
N GLN A 47 16.91 30.77 -27.69
CA GLN A 47 16.28 30.37 -26.42
C GLN A 47 14.79 30.00 -26.53
N VAL A 48 14.25 29.41 -25.45
CA VAL A 48 12.84 28.98 -25.29
C VAL A 48 11.94 30.16 -24.88
N PRO A 49 10.78 30.33 -25.54
CA PRO A 49 9.53 30.63 -24.81
C PRO A 49 8.41 29.59 -25.03
N ALA A 50 7.33 29.68 -24.24
CA ALA A 50 6.28 28.65 -24.13
C ALA A 50 5.05 28.86 -25.04
N PRO A 51 4.29 27.79 -25.37
CA PRO A 51 3.09 27.87 -26.21
C PRO A 51 1.76 28.01 -25.44
N ALA A 52 0.81 28.73 -26.06
CA ALA A 52 -0.61 28.86 -25.69
C ALA A 52 -1.49 28.70 -26.98
N PRO A 53 -2.83 28.46 -26.91
CA PRO A 53 -3.38 27.31 -27.65
C PRO A 53 -4.45 27.57 -28.75
N LYS A 54 -4.68 26.49 -29.55
CA LYS A 54 -5.82 26.23 -30.49
C LYS A 54 -5.87 27.09 -31.79
N PRO A 55 -6.69 26.73 -32.82
CA PRO A 55 -7.60 25.59 -32.98
C PRO A 55 -7.27 24.69 -34.21
N ALA A 56 -8.22 23.87 -34.69
CA ALA A 56 -8.09 22.94 -35.83
C ALA A 56 -9.17 23.17 -36.91
N PRO A 57 -8.95 22.69 -38.16
CA PRO A 57 -10.04 22.20 -39.01
C PRO A 57 -9.68 20.90 -39.81
N ALA A 58 -10.66 20.36 -40.55
CA ALA A 58 -10.60 19.18 -41.42
C ALA A 58 -11.78 19.24 -42.46
N PRO A 59 -12.07 18.25 -43.36
CA PRO A 59 -11.25 17.21 -44.02
C PRO A 59 -11.53 16.97 -45.55
N LYS A 60 -10.57 16.33 -46.27
CA LYS A 60 -10.75 15.49 -47.50
C LYS A 60 -11.25 16.17 -48.81
N PRO A 61 -11.28 15.53 -50.02
CA PRO A 61 -11.44 14.10 -50.42
C PRO A 61 -10.24 13.45 -51.20
N ALA A 62 -10.46 12.36 -51.96
CA ALA A 62 -9.47 11.49 -52.67
C ALA A 62 -10.16 10.72 -53.85
N ALA A 63 -9.56 9.88 -54.72
CA ALA A 63 -8.23 9.22 -54.81
C ALA A 63 -7.68 9.23 -56.28
N PRO A 64 -7.45 8.18 -57.13
CA PRO A 64 -7.44 6.69 -56.96
C PRO A 64 -6.30 5.86 -57.68
N VAL A 65 -5.94 4.70 -57.08
CA VAL A 65 -5.66 3.35 -57.68
C VAL A 65 -4.69 3.15 -58.89
N LYS A 66 -3.68 2.27 -58.71
CA LYS A 66 -3.43 1.06 -59.56
C LYS A 66 -2.54 0.00 -58.87
N VAL A 67 -2.48 -1.22 -59.42
CA VAL A 67 -2.05 -2.47 -58.75
C VAL A 67 -1.31 -3.42 -59.73
N VAL A 68 -0.34 -4.21 -59.23
CA VAL A 68 0.12 -5.50 -59.82
C VAL A 68 0.36 -6.52 -58.67
N GLU A 69 0.09 -7.81 -58.89
CA GLU A 69 0.23 -8.90 -57.91
C GLU A 69 1.58 -9.64 -57.99
N THR A 70 1.92 -10.39 -56.93
CA THR A 70 2.38 -11.79 -57.07
C THR A 70 2.04 -12.60 -55.81
N LYS A 71 1.87 -13.92 -55.92
CA LYS A 71 1.39 -14.82 -54.85
C LYS A 71 2.31 -16.02 -54.64
N THR A 72 2.41 -16.49 -53.41
CA THR A 72 2.42 -17.93 -53.09
C THR A 72 1.65 -18.19 -51.78
N THR A 73 1.00 -19.35 -51.67
CA THR A 73 0.22 -19.84 -50.51
C THR A 73 1.13 -20.65 -49.54
N GLU A 74 0.76 -21.05 -48.32
CA GLU A 74 -0.41 -21.86 -47.88
C GLU A 74 -0.84 -21.60 -46.41
N VAL A 75 -2.13 -21.45 -46.11
CA VAL A 75 -3.19 -22.43 -45.70
C VAL A 75 -3.40 -22.59 -44.17
N ARG A 76 -4.41 -21.84 -43.69
CA ARG A 76 -5.49 -22.21 -42.76
C ARG A 76 -5.19 -22.99 -41.46
N THR A 77 -5.67 -22.40 -40.36
CA THR A 77 -6.87 -22.88 -39.64
C THR A 77 -7.48 -21.71 -38.87
N GLY A 78 -8.73 -21.85 -38.41
CA GLY A 78 -9.29 -20.89 -37.46
C GLY A 78 -10.62 -21.36 -36.89
N ASN A 79 -10.91 -20.98 -35.65
CA ASN A 79 -12.21 -20.41 -35.32
C ASN A 79 -12.18 -19.60 -34.01
N ALA A 80 -12.45 -18.30 -34.11
CA ALA A 80 -12.91 -17.44 -33.03
C ALA A 80 -13.49 -16.16 -33.68
N GLY A 81 -14.81 -16.01 -33.72
CA GLY A 81 -15.49 -14.94 -34.48
C GLY A 81 -15.33 -13.50 -33.95
N TYR A 82 -14.34 -13.27 -33.08
CA TYR A 82 -14.14 -12.01 -32.37
C TYR A 82 -12.68 -11.58 -32.37
N HIS A 83 -12.47 -10.27 -32.24
CA HIS A 83 -11.18 -9.62 -32.13
C HIS A 83 -11.20 -8.64 -30.95
N ILE A 84 -10.13 -8.66 -30.14
CA ILE A 84 -9.95 -7.73 -29.01
C ILE A 84 -9.08 -6.57 -29.48
N VAL A 85 -9.54 -5.33 -29.29
CA VAL A 85 -8.81 -4.12 -29.72
C VAL A 85 -7.49 -3.98 -28.96
N GLU A 86 -6.37 -4.00 -29.67
CA GLU A 86 -5.05 -3.77 -29.11
C GLU A 86 -4.69 -2.28 -29.01
N ALA A 87 -3.68 -1.96 -28.22
CA ALA A 87 -3.24 -0.57 -28.07
C ALA A 87 -2.68 -0.02 -29.40
N LYS A 88 -3.21 1.14 -29.83
CA LYS A 88 -2.96 1.81 -31.12
C LYS A 88 -3.65 1.21 -32.36
N GLU A 89 -4.48 0.17 -32.23
CA GLU A 89 -5.35 -0.22 -33.34
C GLU A 89 -6.45 0.84 -33.60
N THR A 90 -7.00 0.82 -34.82
CA THR A 90 -8.05 1.76 -35.26
C THR A 90 -9.15 1.00 -35.99
N LYS A 91 -10.39 1.53 -36.00
CA LYS A 91 -11.52 0.90 -36.70
C LYS A 91 -11.18 0.55 -38.16
N PHE A 92 -10.46 1.43 -38.85
CA PHE A 92 -9.99 1.22 -40.22
C PHE A 92 -8.95 0.10 -40.34
N GLY A 93 -7.96 0.06 -39.44
CA GLY A 93 -6.97 -1.01 -39.40
C GLY A 93 -7.61 -2.38 -39.16
N ILE A 94 -8.56 -2.44 -38.23
CA ILE A 94 -9.30 -3.66 -37.87
C ILE A 94 -10.23 -4.10 -39.02
N ALA A 95 -11.03 -3.18 -39.58
CA ALA A 95 -11.91 -3.48 -40.70
C ALA A 95 -11.11 -4.04 -41.90
N LYS A 96 -9.95 -3.43 -42.22
CA LYS A 96 -9.01 -3.91 -43.24
C LYS A 96 -8.41 -5.29 -42.88
N LYS A 97 -8.04 -5.52 -41.62
CA LYS A 97 -7.49 -6.79 -41.07
C LYS A 97 -8.48 -7.96 -41.21
N TYR A 98 -9.79 -7.68 -41.21
CA TYR A 98 -10.87 -8.67 -41.40
C TYR A 98 -11.65 -8.54 -42.72
N GLY A 99 -11.13 -7.79 -43.69
CA GLY A 99 -11.66 -7.74 -45.06
C GLY A 99 -13.04 -7.06 -45.23
N MET A 100 -13.45 -6.19 -44.30
CA MET A 100 -14.75 -5.50 -44.31
C MET A 100 -14.59 -3.97 -44.29
N THR A 101 -15.69 -3.24 -44.48
CA THR A 101 -15.72 -1.78 -44.32
C THR A 101 -15.84 -1.36 -42.83
N VAL A 102 -15.54 -0.10 -42.53
CA VAL A 102 -15.70 0.43 -41.15
C VAL A 102 -17.18 0.48 -40.74
N ALA A 103 -18.07 0.88 -41.65
CA ALA A 103 -19.52 0.87 -41.41
C ALA A 103 -20.05 -0.54 -41.11
N GLU A 104 -19.55 -1.55 -41.79
CA GLU A 104 -19.84 -2.96 -41.52
C GLU A 104 -19.30 -3.50 -40.19
N LEU A 105 -18.20 -2.93 -39.70
CA LEU A 105 -17.64 -3.24 -38.39
C LEU A 105 -18.45 -2.56 -37.28
N GLU A 106 -18.89 -1.32 -37.51
CA GLU A 106 -19.75 -0.54 -36.61
C GLU A 106 -21.18 -1.10 -36.56
N GLN A 107 -21.76 -1.50 -37.69
CA GLN A 107 -23.09 -2.15 -37.77
C GLN A 107 -23.13 -3.48 -36.99
N ARG A 108 -22.04 -4.26 -37.03
CA ARG A 108 -21.90 -5.49 -36.23
C ARG A 108 -21.55 -5.23 -34.75
N ASN A 109 -21.17 -4.00 -34.40
CA ASN A 109 -20.74 -3.61 -33.06
C ASN A 109 -21.17 -2.17 -32.71
N PRO A 110 -22.47 -1.85 -32.59
CA PRO A 110 -22.94 -0.45 -32.50
C PRO A 110 -22.33 0.36 -31.34
N GLY A 111 -21.93 -0.32 -30.26
CA GLY A 111 -21.22 0.28 -29.13
C GLY A 111 -19.89 0.97 -29.47
N ILE A 112 -19.29 0.74 -30.66
CA ILE A 112 -18.05 1.39 -31.09
C ILE A 112 -18.26 2.55 -32.08
N GLU A 113 -19.49 2.96 -32.38
CA GLU A 113 -19.75 4.08 -33.31
C GLU A 113 -19.05 5.38 -32.84
N LYS A 114 -19.14 5.70 -31.55
CA LYS A 114 -18.62 6.96 -30.98
C LYS A 114 -17.12 6.91 -30.66
N ASN A 115 -16.59 5.76 -30.23
CA ASN A 115 -15.17 5.56 -29.91
C ASN A 115 -14.79 4.09 -29.99
N LEU A 116 -13.49 3.78 -30.00
CA LEU A 116 -12.97 2.41 -29.99
C LEU A 116 -12.10 2.20 -28.73
N PRO A 117 -12.64 1.61 -27.64
CA PRO A 117 -11.85 1.35 -26.43
C PRO A 117 -10.85 0.21 -26.64
N VAL A 118 -9.64 0.34 -26.10
CA VAL A 118 -8.66 -0.75 -26.01
C VAL A 118 -9.22 -1.84 -25.08
N GLY A 119 -9.04 -3.11 -25.45
CA GLY A 119 -9.64 -4.26 -24.76
C GLY A 119 -11.10 -4.55 -25.15
N TYR A 120 -11.73 -3.73 -26.00
CA TYR A 120 -13.10 -3.99 -26.44
C TYR A 120 -13.18 -5.19 -27.38
N LYS A 121 -14.25 -6.00 -27.26
CA LYS A 121 -14.48 -7.21 -28.06
C LYS A 121 -15.37 -6.92 -29.26
N LEU A 122 -14.79 -7.00 -30.45
CA LEU A 122 -15.47 -6.79 -31.74
C LEU A 122 -15.85 -8.12 -32.39
N THR A 123 -17.08 -8.21 -32.89
CA THR A 123 -17.58 -9.26 -33.79
C THR A 123 -17.07 -8.98 -35.21
N VAL A 124 -16.32 -9.93 -35.80
CA VAL A 124 -15.57 -9.70 -37.06
C VAL A 124 -15.79 -10.79 -38.12
N SER A 125 -16.86 -11.59 -38.00
CA SER A 125 -17.24 -12.60 -38.99
C SER A 125 -18.75 -12.87 -38.92
N GLY A 126 -19.34 -13.33 -40.03
CA GLY A 126 -20.75 -13.72 -40.05
C GLY A 126 -21.16 -14.39 -41.36
N SER A 127 -22.09 -15.34 -41.28
CA SER A 127 -22.83 -15.86 -42.43
C SER A 127 -24.05 -14.98 -42.73
N GLY A 128 -24.55 -15.01 -43.96
CA GLY A 128 -25.58 -14.08 -44.44
C GLY A 128 -27.03 -14.55 -44.27
N SER A 129 -27.91 -13.56 -44.05
CA SER A 129 -29.30 -13.46 -44.51
C SER A 129 -30.26 -14.66 -44.36
N SER A 130 -31.33 -14.43 -43.60
CA SER A 130 -32.69 -14.65 -44.11
C SER A 130 -33.63 -13.55 -43.58
N GLU A 131 -34.71 -13.24 -44.31
CA GLU A 131 -35.62 -12.13 -44.01
C GLU A 131 -36.80 -12.54 -43.12
N THR A 132 -37.29 -11.61 -42.30
CA THR A 132 -38.75 -11.46 -42.12
C THR A 132 -39.13 -10.02 -41.77
N LYS A 133 -40.17 -9.50 -42.42
CA LYS A 133 -40.89 -8.28 -42.02
C LYS A 133 -41.83 -8.66 -40.83
N THR A 134 -42.42 -7.78 -40.03
CA THR A 134 -43.05 -6.49 -40.37
C THR A 134 -43.36 -5.67 -39.10
N THR A 135 -43.66 -4.38 -39.29
CA THR A 135 -44.48 -3.48 -38.45
C THR A 135 -43.94 -2.95 -37.11
N VAL A 136 -43.95 -1.62 -37.03
CA VAL A 136 -43.92 -0.81 -35.81
C VAL A 136 -45.31 -0.81 -35.15
N VAL A 137 -45.37 -0.89 -33.82
CA VAL A 137 -46.41 -0.19 -33.03
C VAL A 137 -45.72 0.52 -31.88
N GLU A 138 -45.80 1.84 -31.88
CA GLU A 138 -45.35 2.72 -30.80
C GLU A 138 -46.44 2.80 -29.71
N LYS A 139 -46.07 2.69 -28.43
CA LYS A 139 -46.94 3.12 -27.32
C LYS A 139 -46.21 3.41 -26.02
N THR A 140 -46.16 4.69 -25.69
CA THR A 140 -45.63 5.23 -24.42
C THR A 140 -46.49 4.81 -23.23
N LYS A 141 -45.85 4.38 -22.13
CA LYS A 141 -46.43 4.46 -20.79
C LYS A 141 -45.34 4.55 -19.72
N THR A 142 -45.58 5.33 -18.68
CA THR A 142 -44.64 5.62 -17.59
C THR A 142 -44.92 4.81 -16.32
N LEU A 143 -43.83 4.34 -15.70
CA LEU A 143 -43.60 4.10 -14.26
C LEU A 143 -44.72 3.47 -13.41
N THR A 144 -44.46 2.25 -12.90
CA THR A 144 -44.46 1.90 -11.46
C THR A 144 -43.70 0.58 -11.22
N ASP A 145 -43.32 0.32 -9.97
CA ASP A 145 -42.38 -0.74 -9.57
C ASP A 145 -43.00 -2.14 -9.42
N ALA A 146 -42.33 -3.15 -9.99
CA ALA A 146 -42.32 -4.56 -9.52
C ALA A 146 -41.16 -5.36 -10.18
N ASP A 147 -40.73 -6.43 -9.52
CA ASP A 147 -40.05 -7.61 -10.08
C ASP A 147 -38.77 -7.43 -10.94
N SER A 148 -37.71 -6.93 -10.31
CA SER A 148 -36.33 -7.16 -10.79
C SER A 148 -35.83 -8.59 -10.48
N GLN A 149 -36.13 -9.58 -11.33
CA GLN A 149 -35.39 -10.85 -11.36
C GLN A 149 -35.02 -11.31 -12.79
N ALA A 150 -33.77 -11.02 -13.16
CA ALA A 150 -32.98 -11.70 -14.19
C ALA A 150 -31.50 -11.56 -13.78
N VAL A 151 -30.99 -12.42 -12.90
CA VAL A 151 -30.30 -13.67 -13.29
C VAL A 151 -29.22 -13.40 -14.35
N TYR A 152 -28.07 -12.90 -13.89
CA TYR A 152 -26.80 -13.11 -14.60
C TYR A 152 -26.20 -14.44 -14.12
N ASP A 153 -26.17 -15.44 -14.99
CA ASP A 153 -25.48 -16.71 -14.73
C ASP A 153 -24.01 -16.44 -14.44
N SER A 154 -23.61 -16.74 -13.21
CA SER A 154 -22.24 -16.59 -12.71
C SER A 154 -21.71 -17.97 -12.38
N GLN A 155 -21.03 -18.56 -13.37
CA GLN A 155 -20.31 -19.83 -13.25
C GLN A 155 -19.54 -19.90 -11.93
N PRO A 156 -19.72 -20.95 -11.10
CA PRO A 156 -19.18 -20.98 -9.75
C PRO A 156 -17.66 -21.12 -9.77
N VAL A 157 -16.96 -20.00 -9.54
CA VAL A 157 -15.54 -20.00 -9.19
C VAL A 157 -15.37 -20.86 -7.94
N LYS A 158 -14.65 -21.98 -8.07
CA LYS A 158 -14.43 -22.92 -6.96
C LYS A 158 -13.66 -22.22 -5.84
N THR A 159 -14.36 -21.83 -4.78
CA THR A 159 -13.82 -21.20 -3.58
C THR A 159 -12.98 -22.20 -2.78
N VAL A 160 -11.75 -22.42 -3.23
CA VAL A 160 -10.71 -23.08 -2.43
C VAL A 160 -10.52 -22.26 -1.16
N LYS A 161 -10.86 -22.83 0.00
CA LYS A 161 -10.64 -22.19 1.30
C LYS A 161 -9.14 -21.99 1.54
N ARG A 162 -8.68 -20.80 1.18
CA ARG A 162 -7.36 -20.26 1.51
C ARG A 162 -7.48 -19.35 2.72
N THR A 163 -6.47 -19.34 3.57
CA THR A 163 -6.43 -18.48 4.75
C THR A 163 -5.02 -17.95 4.96
N GLY A 164 -4.92 -16.76 5.55
CA GLY A 164 -3.66 -16.03 5.58
C GLY A 164 -3.28 -15.44 4.23
N PHE A 165 -2.22 -14.64 4.26
CA PHE A 165 -1.82 -13.83 3.13
C PHE A 165 -0.32 -13.96 2.86
N ALA A 166 0.00 -14.06 1.59
CA ALA A 166 1.31 -14.30 1.03
C ALA A 166 1.77 -13.12 0.17
N ASN A 167 3.08 -12.89 0.09
CA ASN A 167 3.64 -11.87 -0.79
C ASN A 167 3.88 -12.42 -2.20
N TYR A 168 3.49 -11.66 -3.22
CA TYR A 168 3.62 -11.97 -4.64
C TYR A 168 4.16 -10.75 -5.41
N GLU A 169 5.29 -10.91 -6.09
CA GLU A 169 5.88 -9.87 -6.94
C GLU A 169 5.25 -9.87 -8.34
N VAL A 170 4.79 -8.70 -8.79
CA VAL A 170 4.18 -8.49 -10.12
C VAL A 170 5.24 -8.52 -11.22
N LYS A 171 5.17 -9.53 -12.08
CA LYS A 171 6.15 -9.75 -13.15
C LYS A 171 5.86 -8.88 -14.39
N PRO A 172 6.87 -8.68 -15.27
CA PRO A 172 6.67 -8.02 -16.54
C PRO A 172 5.51 -8.62 -17.35
N LYS A 173 4.61 -7.75 -17.84
CA LYS A 173 3.39 -8.07 -18.61
C LYS A 173 2.22 -8.68 -17.82
N GLU A 174 2.31 -8.82 -16.50
CA GLU A 174 1.14 -9.19 -15.70
C GLU A 174 0.12 -8.04 -15.58
N THR A 175 -1.14 -8.40 -15.35
CA THR A 175 -2.30 -7.51 -15.25
C THR A 175 -3.18 -7.95 -14.08
N ILE A 176 -4.06 -7.09 -13.56
CA ILE A 176 -5.00 -7.45 -12.49
C ILE A 176 -5.87 -8.65 -12.92
N TYR A 177 -6.26 -8.72 -14.19
CA TYR A 177 -6.95 -9.89 -14.75
C TYR A 177 -6.09 -11.16 -14.75
N SER A 178 -4.85 -11.12 -15.27
CA SER A 178 -4.00 -12.33 -15.30
C SER A 178 -3.62 -12.81 -13.90
N LEU A 179 -3.44 -11.90 -12.94
CA LEU A 179 -3.19 -12.21 -11.54
C LEU A 179 -4.41 -12.83 -10.86
N THR A 180 -5.60 -12.26 -11.03
CA THR A 180 -6.84 -12.82 -10.45
C THR A 180 -7.16 -14.21 -11.02
N GLN A 181 -6.91 -14.44 -12.32
CA GLN A 181 -7.02 -15.77 -12.91
C GLN A 181 -5.95 -16.77 -12.42
N SER A 182 -4.67 -16.36 -12.32
CA SER A 182 -3.60 -17.27 -11.86
C SER A 182 -3.68 -17.59 -10.37
N LEU A 183 -4.15 -16.62 -9.58
CA LEU A 183 -4.41 -16.77 -8.15
C LEU A 183 -5.76 -17.44 -7.88
N GLY A 184 -6.73 -17.43 -8.81
CA GLY A 184 -8.07 -17.98 -8.60
C GLY A 184 -8.89 -17.21 -7.56
N ILE A 185 -8.83 -15.88 -7.60
CA ILE A 185 -9.49 -14.94 -6.69
C ILE A 185 -10.23 -13.86 -7.51
N THR A 186 -11.10 -13.06 -6.90
CA THR A 186 -11.73 -11.94 -7.60
C THR A 186 -10.83 -10.70 -7.64
N GLU A 187 -11.05 -9.79 -8.58
CA GLU A 187 -10.41 -8.47 -8.60
C GLU A 187 -10.75 -7.67 -7.33
N ASP A 188 -12.01 -7.76 -6.89
CA ASP A 188 -12.48 -7.15 -5.66
C ASP A 188 -11.76 -7.72 -4.40
N GLU A 189 -11.34 -8.98 -4.44
CA GLU A 189 -10.48 -9.60 -3.41
C GLU A 189 -9.01 -9.18 -3.53
N LEU A 190 -8.45 -9.10 -4.73
CA LEU A 190 -7.07 -8.64 -4.91
C LEU A 190 -6.92 -7.16 -4.48
N ILE A 191 -7.92 -6.32 -4.74
CA ILE A 191 -7.98 -4.91 -4.29
C ILE A 191 -8.30 -4.80 -2.79
N ARG A 192 -9.00 -5.77 -2.18
CA ARG A 192 -9.17 -5.84 -0.70
C ARG A 192 -7.83 -5.94 0.00
N LEU A 193 -6.98 -6.86 -0.48
CA LEU A 193 -5.68 -7.12 0.11
C LEU A 193 -4.64 -6.07 -0.26
N ASN A 194 -4.85 -5.35 -1.37
CA ASN A 194 -3.94 -4.30 -1.86
C ASN A 194 -4.74 -3.02 -2.16
N PRO A 195 -5.16 -2.25 -1.14
CA PRO A 195 -5.98 -1.06 -1.31
C PRO A 195 -5.34 0.02 -2.20
N THR A 196 -4.03 -0.03 -2.43
CA THR A 196 -3.25 0.85 -3.31
C THR A 196 -3.33 0.49 -4.80
N LEU A 197 -3.86 -0.68 -5.18
CA LEU A 197 -4.02 -1.06 -6.60
C LEU A 197 -4.95 -0.13 -7.40
N LYS A 198 -5.73 0.71 -6.72
CA LYS A 198 -6.56 1.77 -7.32
C LYS A 198 -5.73 2.79 -8.11
N ASP A 199 -4.45 2.97 -7.75
CA ASP A 199 -3.48 3.83 -8.46
C ASP A 199 -2.78 3.12 -9.63
N GLY A 200 -3.18 1.88 -9.93
CA GLY A 200 -2.68 1.07 -11.03
C GLY A 200 -1.57 0.09 -10.63
N LEU A 201 -1.66 -1.11 -11.20
CA LEU A 201 -0.66 -2.18 -11.08
C LEU A 201 0.68 -1.76 -11.72
N LYS A 202 1.80 -2.07 -11.06
CA LYS A 202 3.16 -1.78 -11.53
C LYS A 202 4.02 -3.05 -11.47
N VAL A 203 4.95 -3.19 -12.41
CA VAL A 203 5.96 -4.28 -12.39
C VAL A 203 6.90 -4.06 -11.20
N GLY A 204 7.29 -5.14 -10.51
CA GLY A 204 8.07 -5.10 -9.27
C GLY A 204 7.25 -4.68 -8.04
N MET A 205 5.93 -4.49 -8.16
CA MET A 205 5.07 -4.26 -7.01
C MET A 205 4.88 -5.56 -6.23
N ILE A 206 5.16 -5.54 -4.92
CA ILE A 206 4.81 -6.63 -4.01
C ILE A 206 3.32 -6.52 -3.67
N LEU A 207 2.60 -7.63 -3.82
CA LEU A 207 1.17 -7.75 -3.51
C LEU A 207 0.90 -8.81 -2.45
N LYS A 208 0.00 -8.49 -1.53
CA LYS A 208 -0.61 -9.39 -0.58
C LYS A 208 -1.70 -10.22 -1.27
N VAL A 209 -1.60 -11.54 -1.29
CA VAL A 209 -2.51 -12.48 -1.98
C VAL A 209 -2.91 -13.64 -1.06
N PRO A 210 -4.06 -14.34 -1.23
CA PRO A 210 -4.43 -15.43 -0.32
C PRO A 210 -3.46 -16.62 -0.39
N GLY A 211 -2.87 -16.96 0.76
CA GLY A 211 -1.91 -18.05 0.94
C GLY A 211 -2.52 -19.44 0.77
N LYS A 212 -1.68 -20.49 0.73
CA LYS A 212 -2.17 -21.86 0.49
C LYS A 212 -2.55 -22.61 1.77
N GLY A 213 -2.08 -22.16 2.92
CA GLY A 213 -2.20 -22.86 4.20
C GLY A 213 -3.43 -22.53 5.03
N SER A 214 -3.40 -23.08 6.25
CA SER A 214 -4.31 -22.76 7.34
C SER A 214 -3.63 -21.82 8.34
N ILE A 215 -4.19 -20.63 8.57
CA ILE A 215 -3.91 -19.83 9.76
C ILE A 215 -4.96 -20.16 10.80
N VAL A 216 -4.57 -21.00 11.77
CA VAL A 216 -5.25 -21.09 13.07
C VAL A 216 -4.91 -19.82 13.84
N SER A 217 -5.78 -18.82 13.76
CA SER A 217 -5.61 -17.54 14.46
C SER A 217 -6.11 -17.64 15.90
N GLU A 218 -5.55 -18.57 16.67
CA GLU A 218 -5.81 -18.78 18.10
C GLU A 218 -4.50 -18.90 18.89
N THR A 219 -3.74 -17.80 18.96
CA THR A 219 -2.76 -17.63 20.05
C THR A 219 -3.47 -16.92 21.22
N LYS A 220 -3.35 -17.45 22.43
CA LYS A 220 -3.62 -16.67 23.65
C LYS A 220 -2.50 -15.66 23.90
N THR A 221 -2.54 -14.51 23.24
CA THR A 221 -1.98 -13.30 23.83
C THR A 221 -2.89 -12.89 24.99
N GLU A 222 -2.34 -12.38 26.09
CA GLU A 222 -3.14 -11.86 27.22
C GLU A 222 -3.73 -10.48 26.91
N THR A 223 -4.61 -10.41 25.91
CA THR A 223 -5.35 -9.21 25.52
C THR A 223 -6.67 -9.13 26.26
N THR A 224 -6.97 -7.94 26.78
CA THR A 224 -8.20 -7.61 27.49
C THR A 224 -9.20 -6.99 26.52
N ASP A 225 -10.37 -7.59 26.42
CA ASP A 225 -11.48 -7.05 25.65
C ASP A 225 -12.32 -6.09 26.50
N LEU A 226 -12.03 -4.80 26.37
CA LEU A 226 -12.70 -3.72 27.09
C LEU A 226 -14.19 -3.56 26.71
N SER A 227 -14.66 -4.15 25.61
CA SER A 227 -16.08 -4.09 25.23
C SER A 227 -16.97 -4.95 26.13
N LYS A 228 -16.40 -5.93 26.85
CA LYS A 228 -17.14 -6.83 27.75
C LYS A 228 -17.61 -6.18 29.05
N LYS A 229 -17.03 -5.04 29.45
CA LYS A 229 -17.41 -4.29 30.64
C LYS A 229 -17.34 -2.79 30.34
N LEU A 230 -18.50 -2.18 30.18
CA LEU A 230 -18.63 -0.77 29.81
C LEU A 230 -19.38 0.03 30.89
N SER A 231 -18.92 1.25 31.12
CA SER A 231 -19.54 2.26 31.97
C SER A 231 -20.01 3.41 31.08
N THR A 232 -21.31 3.48 30.83
CA THR A 232 -21.93 4.39 29.84
C THR A 232 -22.89 5.43 30.43
N GLY A 233 -23.04 5.45 31.76
CA GLY A 233 -23.93 6.38 32.46
C GLY A 233 -23.52 7.85 32.31
N ASP A 234 -22.22 8.13 32.45
CA ASP A 234 -21.65 9.46 32.21
C ASP A 234 -21.53 9.74 30.72
N LYS A 235 -21.94 10.95 30.29
CA LYS A 235 -21.55 11.46 28.97
C LYS A 235 -20.10 11.94 29.02
N LYS A 236 -19.21 11.26 28.28
CA LYS A 236 -17.81 11.67 28.11
C LYS A 236 -17.63 12.57 26.88
N GLN A 237 -16.47 13.21 26.74
CA GLN A 237 -16.09 13.97 25.56
C GLN A 237 -14.73 13.53 25.00
N LEU A 238 -14.71 13.20 23.72
CA LEU A 238 -13.52 12.90 22.94
C LEU A 238 -13.30 14.00 21.88
N VAL A 239 -12.09 14.52 21.78
CA VAL A 239 -11.71 15.49 20.76
C VAL A 239 -10.77 14.83 19.75
N LEU A 240 -10.94 15.11 18.46
CA LEU A 240 -10.00 14.79 17.41
C LEU A 240 -9.44 16.08 16.80
N LEU A 241 -8.13 16.25 16.85
CA LEU A 241 -7.38 17.35 16.24
C LEU A 241 -6.73 16.81 14.96
N LEU A 242 -7.33 17.08 13.80
CA LEU A 242 -6.96 16.45 12.53
C LEU A 242 -6.58 17.51 11.48
N PRO A 243 -5.45 17.38 10.76
CA PRO A 243 -4.94 18.47 9.93
C PRO A 243 -5.53 18.56 8.53
N PHE A 244 -6.86 18.73 8.43
CA PHE A 244 -7.56 18.90 7.16
C PHE A 244 -7.04 20.09 6.34
N ASN A 245 -6.46 21.10 6.99
CA ASN A 245 -5.91 22.29 6.35
C ASN A 245 -6.94 22.97 5.39
N ALA A 246 -8.22 22.91 5.73
CA ALA A 246 -9.36 23.11 4.83
C ALA A 246 -9.42 24.52 4.24
N ALA A 247 -9.04 25.55 5.01
CA ALA A 247 -8.92 26.92 4.53
C ALA A 247 -7.96 27.05 3.33
N LYS A 248 -6.88 26.25 3.31
CA LYS A 248 -5.91 26.21 2.21
C LYS A 248 -6.48 25.54 0.97
N ILE A 249 -7.52 24.70 1.09
CA ILE A 249 -8.19 24.00 -0.02
C ILE A 249 -9.20 24.93 -0.71
N GLN A 250 -9.95 25.72 0.08
CA GLN A 250 -11.06 26.54 -0.41
C GLN A 250 -10.62 27.79 -1.21
N GLY A 251 -9.36 28.23 -1.08
CA GLY A 251 -8.84 29.46 -1.69
C GLY A 251 -8.07 29.33 -3.02
N ASP A 252 -7.71 28.13 -3.48
CA ASP A 252 -6.92 27.96 -4.72
C ASP A 252 -7.84 27.84 -5.96
N SER A 253 -8.08 28.96 -6.64
CA SER A 253 -8.88 29.00 -7.88
C SER A 253 -8.15 28.46 -9.12
N LEU A 254 -6.86 28.10 -9.01
CA LEU A 254 -6.02 27.69 -10.13
C LEU A 254 -5.83 26.16 -10.22
N LYS A 255 -6.33 25.39 -9.24
CA LYS A 255 -6.30 23.92 -9.23
C LYS A 255 -7.64 23.37 -8.77
N SER A 256 -8.11 22.28 -9.40
CA SER A 256 -9.29 21.60 -8.87
C SER A 256 -8.98 20.93 -7.53
N VAL A 257 -9.98 20.84 -6.64
CA VAL A 257 -9.86 20.10 -5.36
C VAL A 257 -9.43 18.65 -5.63
N ALA A 258 -9.90 18.04 -6.72
CA ALA A 258 -9.50 16.69 -7.13
C ALA A 258 -8.01 16.58 -7.54
N ASP A 259 -7.44 17.60 -8.19
CA ASP A 259 -6.01 17.63 -8.53
C ASP A 259 -5.12 17.89 -7.31
N ARG A 260 -5.65 18.54 -6.27
CA ARG A 260 -4.99 18.65 -4.98
C ARG A 260 -5.02 17.33 -4.21
N LEU A 261 -6.19 16.71 -4.06
CA LEU A 261 -6.32 15.41 -3.38
C LEU A 261 -5.40 14.35 -4.02
N LYS A 262 -5.25 14.33 -5.35
CA LYS A 262 -4.30 13.44 -6.05
C LYS A 262 -2.81 13.69 -5.77
N LYS A 263 -2.44 14.74 -5.03
CA LYS A 263 -1.04 15.18 -4.80
C LYS A 263 -0.71 15.45 -3.34
N ASP A 264 -1.69 15.78 -2.52
CA ASP A 264 -1.55 16.13 -1.12
C ASP A 264 -1.61 14.85 -0.25
N ALA A 265 -0.50 14.10 -0.23
CA ALA A 265 -0.42 12.80 0.45
C ALA A 265 -0.69 12.90 1.97
N PHE A 266 -0.37 14.03 2.60
CA PHE A 266 -0.65 14.29 4.02
C PHE A 266 -2.14 14.54 4.27
N LEU A 267 -2.81 15.27 3.37
CA LEU A 267 -4.27 15.40 3.39
C LEU A 267 -4.96 14.04 3.17
N ASN A 268 -4.50 13.21 2.23
CA ASN A 268 -5.07 11.87 2.02
C ASN A 268 -4.92 10.97 3.25
N MET A 269 -3.73 10.95 3.86
CA MET A 269 -3.46 10.26 5.12
C MET A 269 -4.43 10.71 6.23
N THR A 270 -4.74 12.01 6.29
CA THR A 270 -5.68 12.60 7.24
C THR A 270 -7.13 12.23 6.96
N LEU A 271 -7.53 12.21 5.68
CA LEU A 271 -8.88 11.83 5.26
C LEU A 271 -9.14 10.33 5.46
N ASP A 272 -8.15 9.47 5.18
CA ASP A 272 -8.22 8.04 5.49
C ASP A 272 -8.36 7.81 7.00
N PHE A 273 -7.49 8.42 7.82
CA PHE A 273 -7.58 8.33 9.29
C PHE A 273 -8.94 8.82 9.81
N TYR A 274 -9.44 9.95 9.29
CA TYR A 274 -10.76 10.47 9.63
C TYR A 274 -11.90 9.51 9.24
N ALA A 275 -11.87 8.94 8.03
CA ALA A 275 -12.86 7.97 7.60
C ALA A 275 -12.84 6.69 8.45
N GLY A 276 -11.66 6.27 8.91
CA GLY A 276 -11.50 5.19 9.89
C GLY A 276 -12.12 5.53 11.25
N ALA A 277 -11.82 6.72 11.76
CA ALA A 277 -12.36 7.24 13.01
C ALA A 277 -13.90 7.34 12.97
N LEU A 278 -14.50 7.73 11.83
CA LEU A 278 -15.97 7.73 11.67
C LEU A 278 -16.58 6.34 11.87
N VAL A 279 -15.98 5.30 11.27
CA VAL A 279 -16.46 3.91 11.46
C VAL A 279 -16.29 3.46 12.92
N ALA A 280 -15.24 3.91 13.62
CA ALA A 280 -15.08 3.66 15.06
C ALA A 280 -16.17 4.37 15.89
N ILE A 281 -16.54 5.60 15.55
CA ILE A 281 -17.58 6.39 16.25
C ILE A 281 -18.95 5.73 16.07
N ASP A 282 -19.30 5.32 14.84
CA ASP A 282 -20.53 4.55 14.60
C ASP A 282 -20.52 3.19 15.31
N SER A 283 -19.36 2.52 15.41
CA SER A 283 -19.23 1.24 16.15
C SER A 283 -19.40 1.43 17.66
N ALA A 284 -18.80 2.46 18.25
CA ALA A 284 -18.97 2.81 19.66
C ALA A 284 -20.43 3.19 19.98
N LYS A 285 -21.08 3.93 19.08
CA LYS A 285 -22.50 4.27 19.17
C LYS A 285 -23.40 3.02 19.09
N ALA A 286 -23.07 2.04 18.25
CA ALA A 286 -23.77 0.76 18.18
C ALA A 286 -23.61 -0.09 19.46
N LEU A 287 -22.48 0.05 20.16
CA LEU A 287 -22.25 -0.51 21.50
C LEU A 287 -22.83 0.33 22.65
N GLY A 288 -23.50 1.45 22.37
CA GLY A 288 -24.15 2.30 23.38
C GLY A 288 -23.22 3.20 24.18
N LEU A 289 -22.00 3.47 23.70
CA LEU A 289 -21.05 4.38 24.37
C LEU A 289 -21.55 5.84 24.30
N ASN A 290 -21.58 6.50 25.45
CA ASN A 290 -22.14 7.84 25.64
C ASN A 290 -21.04 8.92 25.47
N ILE A 291 -20.61 9.18 24.23
CA ILE A 291 -19.45 10.05 23.95
C ILE A 291 -19.84 11.21 23.02
N ASP A 292 -19.59 12.45 23.48
CA ASP A 292 -19.53 13.68 22.69
C ASP A 292 -18.26 13.67 21.85
N VAL A 293 -18.36 13.50 20.53
CA VAL A 293 -17.17 13.54 19.67
C VAL A 293 -17.09 14.88 18.96
N ARG A 294 -15.99 15.62 19.19
CA ARG A 294 -15.71 16.93 18.59
C ARG A 294 -14.49 16.84 17.70
N ILE A 295 -14.54 17.47 16.54
CA ILE A 295 -13.49 17.34 15.52
C ILE A 295 -13.12 18.74 15.03
N TYR A 296 -11.83 19.06 15.09
CA TYR A 296 -11.29 20.36 14.71
C TYR A 296 -10.15 20.20 13.70
N ASP A 297 -10.07 21.14 12.76
CA ASP A 297 -8.93 21.25 11.86
C ASP A 297 -7.72 21.79 12.64
N SER A 298 -6.65 21.00 12.82
CA SER A 298 -5.43 21.45 13.52
C SER A 298 -4.60 22.45 12.68
N GLU A 299 -4.93 22.62 11.39
CA GLU A 299 -4.29 23.49 10.39
C GLU A 299 -2.76 23.35 10.29
N GLU A 300 -2.25 22.19 10.72
CA GLU A 300 -0.85 22.04 11.05
C GLU A 300 0.05 21.77 9.85
N ASN A 301 1.35 21.99 10.08
CA ASN A 301 2.47 21.64 9.24
C ASN A 301 3.71 21.41 10.13
N LYS A 302 4.86 21.07 9.54
CA LYS A 302 6.13 20.83 10.27
C LYS A 302 6.65 22.01 11.12
N VAL A 303 6.04 23.19 11.10
CA VAL A 303 6.49 24.37 11.87
C VAL A 303 5.37 25.01 12.71
N SER A 304 4.13 25.07 12.21
CA SER A 304 3.01 25.72 12.94
C SER A 304 1.71 24.91 12.95
N SER A 305 0.82 25.26 13.88
CA SER A 305 -0.52 24.66 14.07
C SER A 305 -1.45 25.65 14.78
N ASN A 306 -2.77 25.53 14.55
CA ASN A 306 -3.81 26.30 15.25
C ASN A 306 -4.23 25.67 16.60
N VAL A 307 -3.67 24.50 16.96
CA VAL A 307 -4.01 23.74 18.18
C VAL A 307 -3.99 24.57 19.48
N PRO A 308 -3.02 25.48 19.73
CA PRO A 308 -3.03 26.31 20.94
C PRO A 308 -4.28 27.19 21.09
N ASP A 309 -4.84 27.69 20.00
CA ASP A 309 -6.03 28.55 20.04
C ASP A 309 -7.32 27.73 19.97
N ILE A 310 -7.31 26.59 19.29
CA ILE A 310 -8.39 25.58 19.36
C ILE A 310 -8.61 25.13 20.82
N ILE A 311 -7.54 24.84 21.56
CA ILE A 311 -7.60 24.43 22.98
C ILE A 311 -8.28 25.50 23.83
N LYS A 312 -7.82 26.77 23.73
CA LYS A 312 -8.38 27.90 24.49
C LYS A 312 -9.84 28.16 24.12
N ASN A 313 -10.12 28.37 22.83
CA ASN A 313 -11.40 28.87 22.34
C ASN A 313 -12.54 27.86 22.53
N ASN A 314 -12.23 26.56 22.58
CA ASN A 314 -13.21 25.49 22.78
C ASN A 314 -13.25 24.92 24.21
N ASN A 315 -12.44 25.46 25.13
CA ASN A 315 -12.29 24.99 26.50
C ASN A 315 -11.91 23.50 26.62
N LEU A 316 -10.92 23.05 25.84
CA LEU A 316 -10.56 21.63 25.75
C LEU A 316 -9.94 21.05 27.03
N GLN A 317 -9.60 21.88 28.02
CA GLN A 317 -9.29 21.43 29.39
C GLN A 317 -10.46 20.67 30.07
N ASN A 318 -11.67 20.76 29.51
CA ASN A 318 -12.86 20.04 29.99
C ASN A 318 -13.15 18.73 29.21
N ALA A 319 -12.35 18.38 28.20
CA ALA A 319 -12.48 17.12 27.47
C ALA A 319 -12.02 15.92 28.32
N ASN A 320 -12.45 14.70 27.99
CA ASN A 320 -11.97 13.49 28.68
C ASN A 320 -10.81 12.81 27.95
N ALA A 321 -10.64 13.04 26.64
CA ALA A 321 -9.42 12.75 25.89
C ALA A 321 -9.31 13.59 24.63
N VAL A 322 -8.09 13.71 24.10
CA VAL A 322 -7.78 14.29 22.80
C VAL A 322 -6.98 13.28 21.98
N ILE A 323 -7.36 13.04 20.73
CA ILE A 323 -6.54 12.31 19.73
C ILE A 323 -5.98 13.33 18.75
N GLY A 324 -4.70 13.21 18.44
CA GLY A 324 -3.98 14.16 17.59
C GLY A 324 -3.42 15.36 18.39
N PRO A 325 -2.77 16.35 17.75
CA PRO A 325 -2.50 16.49 16.30
C PRO A 325 -1.50 15.47 15.72
N PHE A 326 -1.05 15.64 14.48
CA PHE A 326 -0.26 14.61 13.76
C PHE A 326 1.27 14.76 13.87
N TYR A 327 1.83 15.96 14.04
CA TYR A 327 3.27 16.13 14.28
C TYR A 327 3.60 16.15 15.79
N GLN A 328 4.65 15.43 16.17
CA GLN A 328 5.13 15.27 17.55
C GLN A 328 5.16 16.58 18.35
N GLN A 329 5.84 17.62 17.86
CA GLN A 329 5.96 18.91 18.56
C GLN A 329 4.61 19.58 18.89
N HIS A 330 3.58 19.37 18.06
CA HIS A 330 2.23 19.95 18.27
C HIS A 330 1.41 19.08 19.23
N VAL A 331 1.67 17.77 19.24
CA VAL A 331 1.15 16.83 20.25
C VAL A 331 1.74 17.13 21.63
N GLU A 332 3.05 17.34 21.71
CA GLU A 332 3.74 17.78 22.93
C GLU A 332 3.16 19.10 23.43
N LYS A 333 2.92 20.07 22.53
CA LYS A 333 2.30 21.35 22.92
C LYS A 333 0.85 21.20 23.38
N ALA A 334 0.08 20.30 22.79
CA ALA A 334 -1.26 19.96 23.26
C ALA A 334 -1.22 19.32 24.66
N ALA A 335 -0.32 18.36 24.88
CA ALA A 335 -0.13 17.71 26.17
C ALA A 335 0.30 18.70 27.25
N GLU A 336 1.31 19.54 26.98
CA GLU A 336 1.77 20.62 27.86
C GLU A 336 0.61 21.53 28.30
N MET A 337 -0.20 22.00 27.35
CA MET A 337 -1.33 22.91 27.63
C MET A 337 -2.47 22.24 28.40
N LEU A 338 -2.66 20.93 28.24
CA LEU A 338 -3.72 20.14 28.88
C LEU A 338 -3.28 19.40 30.16
N SER A 339 -1.97 19.43 30.48
CA SER A 339 -1.34 18.75 31.62
C SER A 339 -2.02 19.08 32.95
N LYS A 340 -2.30 20.37 33.19
CA LYS A 340 -2.92 20.86 34.45
C LYS A 340 -4.33 20.34 34.70
N SER A 341 -5.06 19.95 33.64
CA SER A 341 -6.38 19.32 33.72
C SER A 341 -6.31 17.80 33.60
N GLY A 342 -5.12 17.20 33.47
CA GLY A 342 -4.91 15.76 33.36
C GLY A 342 -5.51 15.12 32.11
N VAL A 343 -5.91 15.90 31.11
CA VAL A 343 -6.61 15.38 29.92
C VAL A 343 -5.60 14.61 29.06
N PRO A 344 -5.82 13.31 28.81
CA PRO A 344 -4.91 12.49 28.03
C PRO A 344 -4.90 12.93 26.56
N VAL A 345 -3.70 13.05 26.01
CA VAL A 345 -3.43 13.36 24.60
C VAL A 345 -2.82 12.12 23.95
N ILE A 346 -3.56 11.52 23.03
CA ILE A 346 -3.19 10.30 22.31
C ILE A 346 -2.59 10.70 20.96
N SER A 347 -1.29 10.47 20.82
CA SER A 347 -0.53 10.66 19.58
C SER A 347 -0.79 9.49 18.62
N PRO A 348 -1.46 9.70 17.47
CA PRO A 348 -1.96 8.59 16.65
C PRO A 348 -0.91 7.95 15.72
N LEU A 349 0.07 8.75 15.27
CA LEU A 349 0.95 8.42 14.15
C LEU A 349 2.46 8.63 14.42
N SER A 350 2.83 9.43 15.43
CA SER A 350 4.25 9.65 15.76
C SER A 350 4.91 8.34 16.19
N LYS A 351 6.20 8.17 15.84
CA LYS A 351 7.06 7.06 16.29
C LYS A 351 8.16 7.54 17.24
N GLU A 352 8.12 8.82 17.64
CA GLU A 352 9.12 9.44 18.49
C GLU A 352 8.90 9.04 19.96
N SER A 353 9.99 8.78 20.69
CA SER A 353 9.97 8.31 22.09
C SER A 353 10.03 9.43 23.13
N ASN A 354 10.31 10.67 22.70
CA ASN A 354 10.34 11.84 23.57
C ASN A 354 8.94 12.15 24.08
N ASN A 355 8.72 11.99 25.38
CA ASN A 355 7.44 12.26 26.04
C ASN A 355 7.64 13.26 27.19
N PRO A 356 7.51 14.58 26.95
CA PRO A 356 7.78 15.61 27.96
C PRO A 356 6.58 15.89 28.90
N SER A 357 5.56 15.02 28.96
CA SER A 357 4.33 15.28 29.72
C SER A 357 3.62 14.00 30.14
N GLU A 358 3.19 13.93 31.41
CA GLU A 358 2.54 12.73 32.00
C GLU A 358 1.22 12.33 31.33
N ASN A 359 0.51 13.26 30.70
CA ASN A 359 -0.75 13.03 29.99
C ASN A 359 -0.56 12.64 28.51
N LEU A 360 0.67 12.47 28.02
CA LEU A 360 0.94 12.08 26.63
C LEU A 360 1.01 10.56 26.48
N PHE A 361 0.24 10.02 25.53
CA PHE A 361 0.19 8.59 25.16
C PHE A 361 0.60 8.40 23.70
N GLN A 362 1.78 7.82 23.45
CA GLN A 362 2.21 7.44 22.10
C GLN A 362 1.51 6.16 21.67
N ALA A 363 0.54 6.24 20.76
CA ALA A 363 -0.21 5.08 20.28
C ALA A 363 0.64 4.19 19.37
N THR A 364 1.72 4.69 18.77
CA THR A 364 2.61 3.91 17.90
C THR A 364 3.82 3.44 18.70
N PRO A 365 4.20 2.15 18.64
CA PRO A 365 5.43 1.69 19.27
C PRO A 365 6.66 2.41 18.71
N PRO A 366 7.50 3.05 19.54
CA PRO A 366 8.76 3.62 19.10
C PRO A 366 9.72 2.58 18.50
N ALA A 367 10.74 3.04 17.78
CA ALA A 367 11.68 2.16 17.08
C ALA A 367 12.56 1.33 18.03
N ASP A 368 12.94 1.87 19.19
CA ASP A 368 13.72 1.12 20.19
C ASP A 368 12.85 0.05 20.87
N VAL A 369 11.59 0.34 21.16
CA VAL A 369 10.61 -0.63 21.70
C VAL A 369 10.44 -1.83 20.76
N GLN A 370 10.41 -1.61 19.44
CA GLN A 370 10.37 -2.69 18.44
C GLN A 370 11.67 -3.52 18.42
N LYS A 371 12.85 -2.89 18.56
CA LYS A 371 14.14 -3.58 18.68
C LYS A 371 14.19 -4.45 19.94
N ARG A 372 13.74 -3.92 21.08
CA ARG A 372 13.65 -4.66 22.35
C ARG A 372 12.73 -5.86 22.22
N ALA A 373 11.50 -5.67 21.72
CA ALA A 373 10.54 -6.76 21.56
C ALA A 373 11.09 -7.94 20.73
N MET A 374 11.83 -7.67 19.65
CA MET A 374 12.54 -8.70 18.88
C MET A 374 13.65 -9.40 19.68
N LEU A 375 14.54 -8.64 20.31
CA LEU A 375 15.69 -9.18 21.04
C LEU A 375 15.23 -9.98 22.26
N ASP A 376 14.33 -9.40 23.06
CA ASP A 376 13.69 -10.04 24.22
C ASP A 376 12.96 -11.32 23.82
N PHE A 377 12.24 -11.34 22.70
CA PHE A 377 11.63 -12.55 22.15
C PHE A 377 12.67 -13.62 21.85
N MET A 378 13.71 -13.31 21.06
CA MET A 378 14.74 -14.29 20.69
C MET A 378 15.53 -14.81 21.91
N ILE A 379 15.73 -13.97 22.93
CA ILE A 379 16.31 -14.35 24.23
C ILE A 379 15.38 -15.29 24.99
N SER A 380 14.07 -15.00 25.03
CA SER A 380 13.07 -15.83 25.73
C SER A 380 12.97 -17.26 25.18
N LYS A 381 13.33 -17.45 23.91
CA LYS A 381 13.43 -18.77 23.25
C LYS A 381 14.77 -19.48 23.48
N GLY A 382 15.63 -18.94 24.35
CA GLY A 382 16.97 -19.47 24.63
C GLY A 382 17.94 -19.36 23.45
N GLY A 383 17.64 -18.49 22.49
CA GLY A 383 18.35 -18.39 21.22
C GLY A 383 19.82 -18.01 21.34
N ASN A 384 20.60 -18.42 20.35
CA ASN A 384 21.89 -17.81 20.04
C ASN A 384 21.65 -16.65 19.06
N ILE A 385 22.12 -15.45 19.34
CA ILE A 385 21.77 -14.26 18.55
C ILE A 385 23.04 -13.64 17.97
N LEU A 386 23.14 -13.64 16.65
CA LEU A 386 24.30 -13.17 15.90
C LEU A 386 23.88 -11.99 15.00
N VAL A 387 24.53 -10.85 15.12
CA VAL A 387 24.24 -9.65 14.33
C VAL A 387 25.23 -9.49 13.19
N VAL A 388 24.72 -9.44 11.96
CA VAL A 388 25.44 -9.01 10.77
C VAL A 388 25.10 -7.53 10.54
N GLY A 389 25.89 -6.65 11.16
CA GLY A 389 25.70 -5.20 11.11
C GLY A 389 26.56 -4.51 10.05
N ASP A 390 26.03 -3.47 9.40
CA ASP A 390 26.83 -2.52 8.61
C ASP A 390 27.55 -1.54 9.55
N PRO A 391 28.83 -1.16 9.32
CA PRO A 391 29.46 -0.06 10.05
C PRO A 391 28.68 1.26 10.03
N LYS A 392 27.82 1.48 9.03
CA LYS A 392 26.86 2.61 8.99
C LYS A 392 25.75 2.54 10.04
N ARG A 393 25.38 1.34 10.53
CA ARG A 393 24.35 1.11 11.56
C ARG A 393 24.94 1.20 12.98
N ALA A 394 25.92 2.09 13.19
CA ALA A 394 26.66 2.23 14.44
C ALA A 394 25.76 2.47 15.67
N SER A 395 24.66 3.20 15.52
CA SER A 395 23.67 3.43 16.59
C SER A 395 22.92 2.17 17.02
N ASN A 396 22.60 1.27 16.08
CA ASN A 396 22.03 -0.04 16.41
C ASN A 396 23.08 -0.92 17.11
N LYS A 397 24.35 -0.86 16.67
CA LYS A 397 25.46 -1.56 17.34
C LYS A 397 25.67 -1.08 18.77
N GLU A 398 25.67 0.22 19.01
CA GLU A 398 25.78 0.80 20.36
C GLU A 398 24.58 0.41 21.22
N PHE A 399 23.35 0.56 20.70
CA PHE A 399 22.13 0.16 21.39
C PHE A 399 22.15 -1.30 21.84
N ILE A 400 22.49 -2.23 20.94
CA ILE A 400 22.56 -3.66 21.23
C ILE A 400 23.68 -3.95 22.24
N THR A 401 24.89 -3.41 22.03
CA THR A 401 26.02 -3.64 22.94
C THR A 401 25.72 -3.17 24.37
N ASN A 402 25.05 -2.03 24.52
CA ASN A 402 24.75 -1.43 25.82
C ASN A 402 23.56 -2.08 26.55
N ASN A 403 22.63 -2.71 25.84
CA ASN A 403 21.40 -3.29 26.41
C ASN A 403 21.38 -4.82 26.42
N TYR A 404 22.16 -5.46 25.54
CA TYR A 404 22.11 -6.89 25.25
C TYR A 404 23.53 -7.48 25.04
N PRO A 405 24.43 -7.41 26.05
CA PRO A 405 25.83 -7.80 25.92
C PRO A 405 26.07 -9.29 25.59
N GLN A 406 25.04 -10.13 25.68
CA GLN A 406 25.05 -11.53 25.25
C GLN A 406 24.87 -11.72 23.73
N VAL A 407 24.51 -10.67 22.99
CA VAL A 407 24.34 -10.70 21.53
C VAL A 407 25.71 -10.54 20.87
N GLN A 408 26.07 -11.48 19.99
CA GLN A 408 27.38 -11.51 19.36
C GLN A 408 27.37 -10.81 17.99
N TYR A 409 28.48 -10.19 17.61
CA TYR A 409 28.66 -9.56 16.30
C TYR A 409 29.50 -10.43 15.39
N VAL A 410 29.00 -10.64 14.17
CA VAL A 410 29.77 -11.24 13.08
C VAL A 410 30.77 -10.22 12.57
N THR A 411 32.03 -10.63 12.38
CA THR A 411 33.07 -9.75 11.85
C THR A 411 32.89 -9.48 10.35
N ILE A 412 33.54 -8.42 9.89
CA ILE A 412 33.50 -7.94 8.51
C ILE A 412 34.95 -7.89 8.02
N ASP A 413 35.19 -8.40 6.83
CA ASP A 413 36.51 -8.38 6.19
C ASP A 413 36.86 -6.97 5.69
N ASP A 414 38.14 -6.70 5.43
CA ASP A 414 38.64 -5.37 4.99
C ASP A 414 37.95 -4.81 3.74
N ASN A 415 37.35 -5.69 2.93
CA ASN A 415 36.58 -5.33 1.73
C ASN A 415 35.10 -4.94 2.01
N GLY A 416 34.65 -4.97 3.28
CA GLY A 416 33.29 -4.67 3.70
C GLY A 416 32.29 -5.84 3.60
N SER A 417 32.77 -7.07 3.37
CA SER A 417 31.95 -8.29 3.29
C SER A 417 31.88 -9.04 4.62
N VAL A 418 30.83 -9.86 4.79
CA VAL A 418 30.62 -10.69 5.98
C VAL A 418 31.66 -11.80 6.07
N ASN A 419 32.40 -11.88 7.19
CA ASN A 419 33.39 -12.93 7.40
C ASN A 419 32.68 -14.27 7.65
N ILE A 420 32.81 -15.19 6.70
CA ILE A 420 32.05 -16.45 6.69
C ILE A 420 32.52 -17.41 7.78
N GLU A 421 33.82 -17.51 8.03
CA GLU A 421 34.37 -18.43 9.04
C GLU A 421 34.04 -17.96 10.46
N ASN A 422 34.05 -16.65 10.71
CA ASN A 422 33.57 -16.07 11.96
C ASN A 422 32.06 -16.32 12.16
N LEU A 423 31.23 -16.09 11.15
CA LEU A 423 29.80 -16.45 11.22
C LEU A 423 29.61 -17.93 11.59
N LYS A 424 30.32 -18.85 10.93
CA LYS A 424 30.19 -20.30 11.18
C LYS A 424 30.67 -20.72 12.57
N SER A 425 31.79 -20.17 13.05
CA SER A 425 32.35 -20.50 14.38
C SER A 425 31.50 -19.96 15.54
N LEU A 426 30.61 -19.00 15.28
CA LEU A 426 29.64 -18.50 16.25
C LEU A 426 28.30 -19.28 16.25
N LEU A 427 28.09 -20.25 15.36
CA LEU A 427 26.87 -21.06 15.32
C LEU A 427 26.85 -22.14 16.41
N SER A 428 25.76 -22.22 17.16
CA SER A 428 25.50 -23.26 18.17
C SER A 428 24.66 -24.39 17.58
N LYS A 429 25.02 -25.64 17.84
CA LYS A 429 24.21 -26.82 17.46
C LYS A 429 23.06 -27.08 18.43
N ASP A 430 23.25 -26.71 19.69
CA ASP A 430 22.34 -26.99 20.81
C ASP A 430 21.22 -25.94 20.93
N LYS A 431 21.37 -24.79 20.27
CA LYS A 431 20.42 -23.66 20.27
C LYS A 431 19.92 -23.33 18.87
N LYS A 432 18.72 -22.74 18.81
CA LYS A 432 18.26 -22.04 17.61
C LYS A 432 19.08 -20.76 17.42
N ASN A 433 19.68 -20.58 16.25
CA ASN A 433 20.48 -19.42 15.90
C ASN A 433 19.61 -18.42 15.16
N TYR A 434 19.51 -17.21 15.71
CA TYR A 434 18.86 -16.07 15.10
C TYR A 434 19.93 -15.16 14.51
N ILE A 435 19.92 -15.00 13.19
CA ILE A 435 20.87 -14.15 12.48
C ILE A 435 20.17 -12.86 12.09
N VAL A 436 20.54 -11.79 12.78
CA VAL A 436 19.97 -10.46 12.63
C VAL A 436 20.69 -9.71 11.51
N LEU A 437 19.97 -9.36 10.45
CA LEU A 437 20.45 -8.47 9.39
C LEU A 437 20.23 -7.01 9.82
N ASP A 438 21.32 -6.33 10.20
CA ASP A 438 21.34 -4.89 10.47
C ASP A 438 22.16 -4.18 9.37
N THR A 439 21.73 -4.37 8.12
CA THR A 439 22.45 -3.91 6.93
C THR A 439 21.52 -3.67 5.74
N GLU A 440 21.81 -2.62 4.97
CA GLU A 440 21.14 -2.25 3.70
C GLU A 440 22.00 -2.65 2.48
N LYS A 441 23.13 -3.34 2.68
CA LYS A 441 23.97 -3.82 1.58
C LYS A 441 23.42 -5.14 1.06
N THR A 442 22.80 -5.13 -0.11
CA THR A 442 22.33 -6.33 -0.84
C THR A 442 23.39 -7.44 -0.87
N GLY A 443 24.66 -7.09 -1.07
CA GLY A 443 25.78 -8.04 -1.04
C GLY A 443 25.98 -8.75 0.32
N MET A 444 25.83 -8.04 1.45
CA MET A 444 25.91 -8.65 2.79
C MET A 444 24.69 -9.51 3.10
N ILE A 445 23.49 -9.08 2.67
CA ILE A 445 22.25 -9.83 2.80
C ILE A 445 22.36 -11.15 2.03
N LEU A 446 22.82 -11.10 0.77
CA LEU A 446 22.99 -12.27 -0.08
C LEU A 446 24.09 -13.21 0.43
N SER A 447 25.26 -12.70 0.83
CA SER A 447 26.33 -13.55 1.35
C SER A 447 25.91 -14.26 2.64
N THR A 448 25.34 -13.52 3.60
CA THR A 448 24.82 -14.07 4.87
C THR A 448 23.79 -15.16 4.59
N THR A 449 22.72 -14.83 3.86
CA THR A 449 21.62 -15.77 3.65
C THR A 449 22.02 -16.97 2.78
N ASN A 450 23.03 -16.85 1.90
CA ASN A 450 23.63 -18.00 1.21
C ASN A 450 24.38 -18.93 2.19
N VAL A 451 25.14 -18.39 3.15
CA VAL A 451 25.77 -19.21 4.21
C VAL A 451 24.70 -19.92 5.03
N LEU A 452 23.64 -19.22 5.44
CA LEU A 452 22.56 -19.83 6.22
C LEU A 452 21.88 -20.97 5.46
N LEU A 453 21.48 -20.75 4.20
CA LEU A 453 20.83 -21.78 3.38
C LEU A 453 21.68 -23.05 3.22
N ASN A 454 23.00 -22.92 3.16
CA ASN A 454 23.92 -24.06 3.07
C ASN A 454 24.09 -24.80 4.42
N GLU A 455 23.95 -24.10 5.55
CA GLU A 455 24.20 -24.63 6.90
C GLU A 455 22.93 -25.10 7.64
N MET A 456 21.73 -24.93 7.06
CA MET A 456 20.46 -25.39 7.67
C MET A 456 20.41 -26.91 7.94
N ALA A 457 21.22 -27.71 7.23
CA ALA A 457 21.34 -29.15 7.47
C ALA A 457 22.13 -29.49 8.75
N ASN A 458 22.95 -28.54 9.23
CA ASN A 458 23.87 -28.70 10.37
C ASN A 458 23.41 -27.96 11.63
N TYR A 459 22.59 -26.92 11.47
CA TYR A 459 22.19 -26.00 12.54
C TYR A 459 20.72 -25.60 12.41
N GLN A 460 20.08 -25.36 13.56
CA GLN A 460 18.78 -24.67 13.60
C GLN A 460 19.02 -23.17 13.33
N LEU A 461 18.55 -22.66 12.19
CA LEU A 461 18.77 -21.28 11.74
C LEU A 461 17.45 -20.54 11.52
N GLN A 462 17.42 -19.25 11.84
CA GLN A 462 16.35 -18.33 11.49
C GLN A 462 16.92 -16.94 11.16
N LEU A 463 16.39 -16.29 10.13
CA LEU A 463 16.74 -14.93 9.76
C LEU A 463 15.89 -13.93 10.56
N ALA A 464 16.47 -12.80 10.96
CA ALA A 464 15.75 -11.76 11.69
C ALA A 464 16.13 -10.35 11.20
N ILE A 465 15.23 -9.39 11.40
CA ILE A 465 15.49 -7.94 11.31
C ILE A 465 14.89 -7.24 12.53
N LEU A 466 15.47 -6.13 12.96
CA LEU A 466 14.96 -5.35 14.11
C LEU A 466 14.18 -4.08 13.68
N GLU A 467 14.21 -3.76 12.40
CA GLU A 467 13.58 -2.60 11.75
C GLU A 467 13.17 -3.01 10.34
N GLN A 468 12.22 -2.29 9.73
CA GLN A 468 11.88 -2.47 8.32
C GLN A 468 13.11 -2.22 7.43
N ASN A 469 13.32 -3.07 6.42
CA ASN A 469 14.48 -3.01 5.52
C ASN A 469 14.04 -3.19 4.06
N GLU A 470 13.88 -2.08 3.34
CA GLU A 470 13.43 -2.04 1.94
C GLU A 470 14.36 -2.82 0.99
N THR A 471 15.61 -3.11 1.38
CA THR A 471 16.53 -3.92 0.56
C THR A 471 16.11 -5.39 0.50
N LEU A 472 15.24 -5.84 1.41
CA LEU A 472 14.64 -7.19 1.35
C LEU A 472 13.53 -7.31 0.30
N ASP A 473 13.00 -6.19 -0.19
CA ASP A 473 11.96 -6.14 -1.23
C ASP A 473 12.56 -6.01 -2.65
N TYR A 474 13.89 -6.05 -2.79
CA TYR A 474 14.59 -5.97 -4.08
C TYR A 474 14.60 -7.33 -4.82
N GLU A 475 14.54 -7.31 -6.16
CA GLU A 475 14.46 -8.50 -7.03
C GLU A 475 15.59 -9.53 -6.77
N GLU A 476 16.79 -9.08 -6.40
CA GLU A 476 17.90 -9.97 -6.06
C GLU A 476 17.67 -10.77 -4.76
N VAL A 477 16.88 -10.25 -3.82
CA VAL A 477 16.64 -10.84 -2.49
C VAL A 477 15.35 -11.68 -2.50
N SER A 478 15.29 -12.65 -3.43
CA SER A 478 14.08 -13.43 -3.71
C SER A 478 13.30 -13.90 -2.47
N MET A 479 11.98 -13.67 -2.44
CA MET A 479 11.09 -14.07 -1.33
C MET A 479 11.27 -15.52 -0.85
N LYS A 480 11.67 -16.44 -1.73
CA LYS A 480 11.94 -17.85 -1.40
C LYS A 480 13.09 -18.03 -0.38
N ARG A 481 14.13 -17.19 -0.35
CA ARG A 481 15.15 -17.27 0.71
C ARG A 481 14.62 -16.77 2.05
N LEU A 482 13.73 -15.77 2.04
CA LEU A 482 13.16 -15.18 3.24
C LEU A 482 12.13 -16.09 3.90
N THR A 483 11.35 -16.86 3.12
CA THR A 483 10.44 -17.89 3.66
C THR A 483 11.17 -19.12 4.18
N ILE A 484 12.15 -19.64 3.43
CA ILE A 484 12.94 -20.82 3.86
C ILE A 484 13.71 -20.55 5.16
N LEU A 485 14.28 -19.34 5.30
CA LEU A 485 14.96 -18.90 6.53
C LEU A 485 14.01 -18.32 7.58
N LYS A 486 12.69 -18.38 7.35
CA LYS A 486 11.60 -17.93 8.22
C LYS A 486 11.83 -16.55 8.81
N LEU A 487 11.99 -15.54 7.96
CA LEU A 487 12.27 -14.17 8.34
C LEU A 487 11.35 -13.70 9.48
N LEU A 488 11.97 -13.38 10.62
CA LEU A 488 11.36 -12.86 11.83
C LEU A 488 11.51 -11.34 11.87
N TYR A 489 10.43 -10.60 12.11
CA TYR A 489 10.45 -9.13 12.11
C TYR A 489 9.41 -8.53 13.05
N PRO A 490 9.66 -7.32 13.61
CA PRO A 490 8.67 -6.59 14.38
C PRO A 490 7.69 -5.88 13.45
N SER A 491 6.44 -5.78 13.89
CA SER A 491 5.44 -4.92 13.24
C SER A 491 4.52 -4.26 14.26
N MET A 492 4.02 -3.08 13.95
CA MET A 492 2.97 -2.38 14.71
C MET A 492 1.55 -2.77 14.27
N THR A 493 1.43 -3.44 13.12
CA THR A 493 0.19 -4.00 12.58
C THR A 493 0.36 -5.48 12.27
N ARG A 494 -0.71 -6.28 12.37
CA ARG A 494 -0.76 -7.62 11.77
C ARG A 494 -1.93 -7.73 10.80
N ASP A 495 -1.82 -8.67 9.88
CA ASP A 495 -2.95 -9.10 9.08
C ASP A 495 -4.02 -9.78 9.95
N ASN A 496 -5.28 -9.33 9.86
CA ASN A 496 -6.38 -9.84 10.66
C ASN A 496 -7.56 -10.26 9.77
N SER A 497 -8.01 -11.50 9.93
CA SER A 497 -9.15 -12.08 9.20
C SER A 497 -10.31 -12.48 10.13
N SER A 498 -10.31 -12.00 11.38
CA SER A 498 -11.39 -12.19 12.34
C SER A 498 -12.71 -11.57 11.85
N ALA A 499 -13.83 -12.05 12.42
CA ALA A 499 -15.15 -11.50 12.11
C ALA A 499 -15.26 -9.99 12.42
N ALA A 500 -14.54 -9.49 13.42
CA ALA A 500 -14.50 -8.07 13.77
C ALA A 500 -13.75 -7.24 12.71
N ALA A 501 -12.58 -7.69 12.26
CA ALA A 501 -11.83 -7.05 11.19
C ALA A 501 -12.63 -7.01 9.87
N VAL A 502 -13.25 -8.14 9.51
CA VAL A 502 -14.12 -8.26 8.33
C VAL A 502 -15.37 -7.37 8.47
N ALA A 503 -15.93 -7.20 9.66
CA ALA A 503 -17.04 -6.27 9.89
C ALA A 503 -16.62 -4.81 9.68
N PHE A 504 -15.45 -4.41 10.19
CA PHE A 504 -14.86 -3.08 9.95
C PHE A 504 -14.61 -2.83 8.46
N GLU A 505 -13.93 -3.74 7.75
CA GLU A 505 -13.66 -3.61 6.31
C GLU A 505 -14.95 -3.40 5.50
N ASN A 506 -16.00 -4.17 5.81
CA ASN A 506 -17.28 -4.08 5.12
C ASN A 506 -18.04 -2.79 5.46
N ALA A 507 -18.01 -2.33 6.71
CA ALA A 507 -18.59 -1.04 7.10
C ALA A 507 -17.88 0.13 6.38
N TYR A 508 -16.54 0.12 6.39
CA TYR A 508 -15.74 1.12 5.70
C TYR A 508 -15.97 1.11 4.18
N LYS A 509 -15.98 -0.06 3.53
CA LYS A 509 -16.28 -0.18 2.09
C LYS A 509 -17.72 0.24 1.76
N LYS A 510 -18.70 -0.06 2.61
CA LYS A 510 -20.09 0.38 2.42
C LYS A 510 -20.21 1.89 2.38
N GLN A 511 -19.48 2.60 3.25
CA GLN A 511 -19.46 4.06 3.32
C GLN A 511 -18.62 4.67 2.18
N ASN A 512 -17.33 4.31 2.12
CA ASN A 512 -16.32 4.99 1.30
C ASN A 512 -16.17 4.43 -0.12
N LYS A 513 -16.85 3.31 -0.45
CA LYS A 513 -16.76 2.55 -1.72
C LYS A 513 -15.39 1.97 -2.04
N ILE A 514 -14.46 2.07 -1.10
CA ILE A 514 -13.09 1.55 -1.17
C ILE A 514 -12.80 0.71 0.08
N PHE A 515 -11.93 -0.29 -0.03
CA PHE A 515 -11.34 -0.93 1.15
C PHE A 515 -10.41 0.04 1.90
N PRO A 516 -10.32 -0.06 3.23
CA PRO A 516 -9.50 0.82 4.07
C PRO A 516 -8.01 0.73 3.71
N SER A 517 -7.28 1.82 3.88
CA SER A 517 -5.81 1.82 3.94
C SER A 517 -5.36 1.56 5.38
N GLN A 518 -4.06 1.30 5.59
CA GLN A 518 -3.50 1.23 6.95
C GLN A 518 -3.77 2.49 7.77
N TYR A 519 -3.83 3.68 7.15
CA TYR A 519 -4.18 4.91 7.87
C TYR A 519 -5.65 4.94 8.29
N ALA A 520 -6.55 4.36 7.49
CA ALA A 520 -7.94 4.19 7.87
C ALA A 520 -8.12 3.13 8.97
N THR A 521 -7.46 1.96 8.88
CA THR A 521 -7.48 0.98 9.98
C THR A 521 -6.89 1.58 11.25
N ARG A 522 -5.82 2.36 11.14
CA ARG A 522 -5.20 3.09 12.26
C ARG A 522 -6.15 4.14 12.87
N GLY A 523 -6.90 4.85 12.05
CA GLY A 523 -7.95 5.79 12.46
C GLY A 523 -9.07 5.11 13.23
N PHE A 524 -9.47 3.92 12.79
CA PHE A 524 -10.41 3.09 13.54
C PHE A 524 -9.82 2.64 14.88
N ASP A 525 -8.67 1.95 14.85
CA ASP A 525 -8.05 1.32 16.02
C ASP A 525 -7.80 2.32 17.15
N VAL A 526 -7.13 3.44 16.86
CA VAL A 526 -6.78 4.45 17.89
C VAL A 526 -8.03 5.12 18.45
N THR A 527 -9.02 5.44 17.61
CA THR A 527 -10.26 6.10 18.07
C THR A 527 -11.12 5.14 18.87
N PHE A 528 -11.29 3.90 18.42
CA PHE A 528 -12.11 2.89 19.09
C PHE A 528 -11.50 2.46 20.43
N ASP A 529 -10.19 2.20 20.48
CA ASP A 529 -9.49 1.86 21.74
C ASP A 529 -9.58 3.00 22.76
N THR A 530 -9.43 4.25 22.32
CA THR A 530 -9.60 5.44 23.18
C THR A 530 -11.03 5.53 23.72
N MET A 531 -12.05 5.30 22.89
CA MET A 531 -13.45 5.32 23.33
C MET A 531 -13.80 4.19 24.30
N LEU A 532 -13.26 2.98 24.09
CA LEU A 532 -13.42 1.86 25.03
C LEU A 532 -12.77 2.16 26.39
N ARG A 533 -11.56 2.76 26.40
CA ARG A 533 -10.87 3.20 27.62
C ARG A 533 -11.59 4.33 28.36
N LEU A 534 -12.13 5.31 27.63
CA LEU A 534 -13.01 6.35 28.21
C LEU A 534 -14.30 5.80 28.83
N SER A 535 -14.72 4.61 28.39
CA SER A 535 -15.95 3.95 28.83
C SER A 535 -15.70 2.85 29.87
N GLN A 536 -14.61 2.93 30.64
CA GLN A 536 -14.35 2.07 31.79
C GLN A 536 -14.84 2.72 33.09
N ASP A 537 -14.92 1.95 34.18
CA ASP A 537 -15.22 2.46 35.53
C ASP A 537 -14.00 3.10 36.23
N LYS A 538 -13.00 3.54 35.45
CA LYS A 538 -11.66 3.92 35.88
C LYS A 538 -11.11 5.09 35.05
N PRO A 539 -10.16 5.90 35.58
CA PRO A 539 -9.49 6.94 34.79
C PRO A 539 -8.76 6.38 33.57
N PHE A 540 -8.58 7.20 32.53
CA PHE A 540 -7.89 6.79 31.30
C PHE A 540 -6.48 6.23 31.60
N THR A 541 -5.71 6.91 32.46
CA THR A 541 -4.38 6.49 32.92
C THR A 541 -4.36 5.09 33.56
N GLU A 542 -5.40 4.71 34.30
CA GLU A 542 -5.50 3.37 34.88
C GLU A 542 -5.94 2.34 33.82
N SER A 543 -6.92 2.69 32.98
CA SER A 543 -7.38 1.85 31.87
C SER A 543 -6.31 1.59 30.81
N ALA A 544 -5.31 2.48 30.69
CA ALA A 544 -4.19 2.36 29.76
C ALA A 544 -3.31 1.13 30.02
N ASN A 545 -3.23 0.69 31.29
CA ASN A 545 -2.46 -0.50 31.69
C ASN A 545 -3.07 -1.82 31.17
N ALA A 546 -4.32 -1.81 30.70
CA ALA A 546 -4.93 -2.97 30.08
C ALA A 546 -4.34 -3.16 28.66
N LYS A 547 -3.71 -4.31 28.41
CA LYS A 547 -3.25 -4.69 27.07
C LYS A 547 -4.46 -4.96 26.19
N THR A 548 -4.64 -4.26 25.08
CA THR A 548 -5.76 -4.45 24.15
C THR A 548 -5.26 -4.70 22.74
N GLU A 549 -6.18 -5.10 21.87
CA GLU A 549 -5.93 -5.41 20.47
C GLU A 549 -7.20 -5.08 19.68
N GLN A 550 -7.05 -4.48 18.50
CA GLN A 550 -8.15 -4.02 17.67
C GLN A 550 -8.10 -4.69 16.28
N VAL A 551 -8.32 -3.96 15.18
CA VAL A 551 -8.31 -4.55 13.83
C VAL A 551 -6.89 -4.91 13.41
N GLU A 552 -5.96 -3.96 13.43
CA GLU A 552 -4.55 -4.22 13.07
C GLU A 552 -3.60 -3.96 14.24
N SER A 553 -3.92 -3.05 15.18
CA SER A 553 -3.04 -2.55 16.24
C SER A 553 -3.20 -3.28 17.59
N LYS A 554 -2.08 -3.50 18.30
CA LYS A 554 -2.05 -3.76 19.75
C LYS A 554 -1.82 -2.47 20.53
N PHE A 555 -2.31 -2.40 21.76
CA PHE A 555 -2.06 -1.29 22.68
C PHE A 555 -1.71 -1.79 24.09
N ASP A 556 -0.45 -1.64 24.47
CA ASP A 556 0.15 -1.99 25.76
C ASP A 556 0.86 -0.73 26.30
N TYR A 557 0.08 0.25 26.79
CA TYR A 557 0.61 1.55 27.20
C TYR A 557 1.36 1.43 28.53
N ALA A 558 2.68 1.56 28.48
CA ALA A 558 3.53 1.58 29.66
C ALA A 558 4.12 2.98 29.87
N LYS A 559 4.29 3.40 31.12
CA LYS A 559 4.98 4.66 31.45
C LYS A 559 6.40 4.65 30.85
N ASN A 560 6.77 5.75 30.22
CA ASN A 560 8.15 6.05 29.83
C ASN A 560 8.76 6.94 30.90
N GLU A 561 9.98 6.66 31.35
CA GLU A 561 10.64 7.51 32.34
C GLU A 561 11.42 8.63 31.62
N PRO A 562 11.30 9.91 32.05
CA PRO A 562 10.64 10.35 33.28
C PRO A 562 9.11 10.56 33.18
N GLN A 563 8.54 10.79 32.00
CA GLN A 563 7.13 11.14 31.83
C GLN A 563 6.45 10.53 30.59
N GLY A 564 5.11 10.50 30.66
CA GLY A 564 4.21 10.04 29.59
C GLY A 564 4.22 8.53 29.38
N TYR A 565 3.59 8.07 28.31
CA TYR A 565 3.36 6.65 28.02
C TYR A 565 3.75 6.29 26.58
N VAL A 566 4.35 5.13 26.40
CA VAL A 566 4.65 4.54 25.10
C VAL A 566 3.92 3.21 24.93
N ASN A 567 3.37 2.97 23.74
CA ASN A 567 2.78 1.69 23.39
C ASN A 567 3.87 0.63 23.18
N LYS A 568 3.81 -0.47 23.94
CA LYS A 568 4.67 -1.67 23.80
C LYS A 568 4.02 -2.80 22.98
N GLY A 569 2.83 -2.54 22.43
CA GLY A 569 2.04 -3.45 21.60
C GLY A 569 2.67 -3.66 20.23
N VAL A 570 3.66 -4.54 20.18
CA VAL A 570 4.37 -4.98 18.97
C VAL A 570 3.97 -6.42 18.65
N TYR A 571 3.82 -6.74 17.36
CA TYR A 571 3.76 -8.11 16.87
C TYR A 571 5.15 -8.57 16.46
N ILE A 572 5.52 -9.79 16.84
CA ILE A 572 6.65 -10.50 16.23
C ILE A 572 6.05 -11.37 15.13
N LEU A 573 6.45 -11.15 13.88
CA LEU A 573 5.89 -11.82 12.70
C LEU A 573 6.94 -12.71 12.04
N GLU A 574 6.52 -13.89 11.56
CA GLU A 574 7.38 -14.91 10.93
C GLU A 574 6.84 -15.30 9.54
N TYR A 575 7.69 -15.22 8.52
CA TYR A 575 7.43 -15.77 7.18
C TYR A 575 7.37 -17.30 7.18
N GLN A 576 6.36 -17.85 6.51
CA GLN A 576 6.06 -19.28 6.41
C GLN A 576 6.42 -19.85 5.04
N ASP A 577 6.59 -21.17 4.96
CA ASP A 577 7.03 -21.88 3.74
C ASP A 577 6.05 -21.75 2.56
N ASP A 578 4.76 -21.48 2.84
CA ASP A 578 3.70 -21.24 1.84
C ASP A 578 3.55 -19.76 1.44
N LEU A 579 4.58 -18.95 1.75
CA LEU A 579 4.64 -17.48 1.66
C LEU A 579 3.79 -16.73 2.70
N THR A 580 3.01 -17.39 3.58
CA THR A 580 2.18 -16.65 4.55
C THR A 580 2.97 -15.97 5.66
N VAL A 581 2.36 -14.97 6.29
CA VAL A 581 2.86 -14.37 7.54
C VAL A 581 2.04 -14.91 8.73
N LYS A 582 2.69 -15.23 9.84
CA LYS A 582 2.04 -15.58 11.12
C LYS A 582 2.68 -14.81 12.28
N GLU A 583 1.93 -14.64 13.36
CA GLU A 583 2.47 -14.16 14.63
C GLU A 583 3.32 -15.27 15.28
N ALA A 584 4.50 -14.91 15.77
CA ALA A 584 5.46 -15.82 16.39
C ALA A 584 5.24 -15.89 17.91
N ASN A 585 5.14 -17.11 18.43
CA ASN A 585 4.70 -17.40 19.81
C ASN A 585 5.84 -17.81 20.73
#